data_AF-A0A022QHZ6-F1
#
_entry.id   AF-A0A022QHZ6-F1
#
_cell.length_a   1.000
_cell.length_b   1.000
_cell.length_c   1.000
_cell.angle_alpha   90.00
_cell.angle_beta   90.00
_cell.angle_gamma   90.00
#
_symmetry.space_group_name_H-M   'P 1'
#
loop_
_entity.id
_entity.type
_entity.pdbx_description
1 polymer ?
#
loop_
_entity_poly.entity_id
_entity_poly.type
_entity_poly.pdbx_seq_one_letter_code
_entity_poly.pdbx_strand_id
1 'polypeptide(L)'
;METPRSFSTTEWRNTRRTSIFKTSLIGEKTAVLCGPSGNKFLFSNENKLVHTWWPRNIERIFPTSTSTREQFIKMRKLLPGFIKPDSLRNYVGVMDSIAREHLETHWECPQGGGRENIVTVLPLVKKFTFAVACRLFLSIDDPVQIARFDKTFRQLVAGVLSVPVNFPGTCFNRAIKAANSIRREIFEIIRRRKSVPEVVADRRDILAHMLTTSDENGNLMSELEIADKIIGLLIGGHDTASVVITFIVKYLSELPHIYDKVLEGEMLITDFTYAGFYIPKGWKRRFNTRNTTHKHEEYFPEPAKFDPTRFDDENGSSITSYTYVPFGGGPRMCPGKEYAKLEILVFVFNLVKKFKW
;
A
#
# COMPACT_ATOMS: atom_id res chain seq x y z
N MET A 1 21.97 23.93 22.44
CA MET A 1 22.12 22.52 22.03
C MET A 1 21.22 21.69 22.94
N GLU A 2 20.03 21.32 22.51
CA GLU A 2 19.12 20.54 23.36
C GLU A 2 19.34 19.03 23.13
N THR A 3 19.62 18.32 24.23
CA THR A 3 19.72 16.86 24.26
C THR A 3 18.33 16.22 24.11
N PRO A 4 18.17 15.16 23.29
CA PRO A 4 16.86 14.53 23.12
C PRO A 4 16.41 13.85 24.42
N ARG A 5 15.33 14.35 25.03
CA ARG A 5 14.71 13.81 26.25
C ARG A 5 14.06 12.45 26.00
N SER A 6 14.15 11.54 26.97
CA SER A 6 13.41 10.27 26.98
C SER A 6 11.98 10.53 27.43
N PHE A 7 10.99 10.18 26.60
CA PHE A 7 9.58 10.29 26.98
C PHE A 7 8.97 8.91 27.17
N SER A 8 8.22 8.75 28.27
CA SER A 8 7.35 7.59 28.48
C SER A 8 6.10 7.69 27.59
N THR A 9 5.45 6.56 27.30
CA THR A 9 4.31 6.45 26.40
C THR A 9 3.05 7.24 26.80
N THR A 10 3.06 7.96 27.93
CA THR A 10 1.90 8.70 28.44
C THR A 10 2.02 10.22 28.21
N GLU A 11 3.24 10.77 28.07
CA GLU A 11 3.47 12.21 27.77
C GLU A 11 3.23 12.56 26.29
N TRP A 12 3.00 11.57 25.44
CA TRP A 12 2.96 11.67 23.97
C TRP A 12 1.86 12.57 23.38
N ARG A 13 0.75 12.80 24.10
CA ARG A 13 -0.40 13.58 23.58
C ARG A 13 -0.25 15.09 23.76
N ASN A 14 0.54 15.54 24.73
CA ASN A 14 0.46 16.92 25.22
C ASN A 14 1.70 17.79 24.96
N THR A 15 2.84 17.23 24.53
CA THR A 15 4.06 18.01 24.29
C THR A 15 4.38 18.14 22.79
N ARG A 16 3.65 19.03 22.10
CA ARG A 16 3.83 19.42 20.68
C ARG A 16 5.19 20.11 20.36
N ARG A 17 6.27 19.91 21.13
CA ARG A 17 7.46 20.79 21.07
C ARG A 17 8.76 20.20 20.51
N THR A 18 8.89 18.89 20.32
CA THR A 18 10.15 18.33 19.79
C THR A 18 9.94 17.65 18.44
N SER A 19 10.65 18.16 17.42
CA SER A 19 10.68 17.60 16.05
C SER A 19 11.38 16.25 15.95
N ILE A 20 12.13 15.84 16.99
CA ILE A 20 12.82 14.55 17.07
C ILE A 20 12.77 14.04 18.52
N PHE A 21 12.46 12.77 18.72
CA PHE A 21 12.53 12.12 20.04
C PHE A 21 13.00 10.66 19.96
N LYS A 22 13.31 10.08 21.12
CA LYS A 22 13.83 8.70 21.26
C LYS A 22 12.86 7.84 22.05
N THR A 23 12.70 6.59 21.64
CA THR A 23 11.83 5.61 22.30
C THR A 23 12.32 4.18 22.04
N SER A 24 11.60 3.17 22.56
CA SER A 24 11.80 1.76 22.24
C SER A 24 10.54 1.22 21.55
N LEU A 25 10.67 0.74 20.32
CA LEU A 25 9.57 0.13 19.56
C LEU A 25 9.96 -1.30 19.16
N ILE A 26 9.13 -2.28 19.55
CA ILE A 26 9.37 -3.70 19.24
C ILE A 26 10.75 -4.15 19.75
N GLY A 27 11.14 -3.69 20.94
CA GLY A 27 12.43 -4.01 21.57
C GLY A 27 13.64 -3.27 21.00
N GLU A 28 13.46 -2.43 19.98
CA GLU A 28 14.55 -1.71 19.30
C GLU A 28 14.60 -0.23 19.68
N LYS A 29 15.81 0.26 20.00
CA LYS A 29 16.07 1.68 20.24
C LYS A 29 15.77 2.49 18.98
N THR A 30 14.76 3.34 19.05
CA THR A 30 14.19 4.02 17.89
C THR A 30 14.22 5.53 18.07
N ALA A 31 14.80 6.24 17.08
CA ALA A 31 14.59 7.68 16.91
C ALA A 31 13.37 7.91 16.01
N VAL A 32 12.44 8.75 16.45
CA VAL A 32 11.29 9.19 15.67
C VAL A 32 11.58 10.61 15.17
N LEU A 33 11.57 10.77 13.85
CA LEU A 33 11.75 12.06 13.20
C LEU A 33 10.37 12.54 12.74
N CYS A 34 10.00 13.75 13.15
CA CYS A 34 8.71 14.39 12.85
C CYS A 34 8.92 15.56 11.90
N GLY A 35 7.86 15.94 11.19
CA GLY A 35 7.88 17.12 10.34
C GLY A 35 8.55 16.93 8.96
N PRO A 36 8.47 17.94 8.09
CA PRO A 36 8.98 17.87 6.71
C PRO A 36 10.50 17.68 6.64
N SER A 37 11.24 18.31 7.54
CA SER A 37 12.70 18.17 7.65
C SER A 37 13.11 16.73 8.02
N GLY A 38 12.39 16.09 8.94
CA GLY A 38 12.57 14.70 9.30
C GLY A 38 12.29 13.74 8.14
N ASN A 39 11.16 13.95 7.45
CA ASN A 39 10.77 13.17 6.27
C ASN A 39 11.84 13.25 5.17
N LYS A 40 12.26 14.47 4.83
CA LYS A 40 13.33 14.73 3.85
C LYS A 40 14.63 14.05 4.21
N PHE A 41 15.06 14.16 5.47
CA PHE A 41 16.30 13.51 5.93
C PHE A 41 16.22 12.00 5.70
N LEU A 42 15.12 11.35 6.06
CA LEU A 42 14.93 9.90 5.85
C LEU A 42 14.97 9.54 4.37
N PHE A 43 14.21 10.25 3.53
CA PHE A 43 14.08 9.90 2.12
C PHE A 43 15.30 10.22 1.27
N SER A 44 15.99 11.32 1.52
CA SER A 44 17.19 11.71 0.77
C SER A 44 18.42 10.86 1.14
N ASN A 45 18.38 10.17 2.29
CA ASN A 45 19.51 9.40 2.80
C ASN A 45 19.29 7.88 2.83
N GLU A 46 18.23 7.38 2.20
CA GLU A 46 18.01 5.94 2.05
C GLU A 46 19.17 5.27 1.30
N ASN A 47 19.64 4.15 1.84
CA ASN A 47 20.83 3.41 1.41
C ASN A 47 22.16 4.20 1.48
N LYS A 48 22.17 5.38 2.12
CA LYS A 48 23.39 6.19 2.38
C LYS A 48 23.66 6.27 3.88
N LEU A 49 22.74 6.88 4.63
CA LEU A 49 22.81 7.02 6.09
C LEU A 49 21.74 6.19 6.80
N VAL A 50 20.61 5.93 6.12
CA VAL A 50 19.49 5.13 6.64
C VAL A 50 19.24 3.93 5.74
N HIS A 51 18.74 2.83 6.31
CA HIS A 51 18.25 1.69 5.55
C HIS A 51 16.89 1.28 6.09
N THR A 52 16.02 0.83 5.20
CA THR A 52 14.76 0.18 5.58
C THR A 52 15.06 -0.98 6.54
N TRP A 53 14.31 -1.02 7.64
CA TRP A 53 14.42 -2.07 8.64
C TRP A 53 13.05 -2.70 8.84
N TRP A 54 13.04 -4.04 8.86
CA TRP A 54 11.89 -4.84 9.25
C TRP A 54 12.26 -5.67 10.48
N PRO A 55 11.31 -5.91 11.41
CA PRO A 55 11.53 -6.85 12.51
C PRO A 55 12.01 -8.20 11.98
N ARG A 56 13.08 -8.76 12.53
CA ARG A 56 13.67 -10.05 12.11
C ARG A 56 12.64 -11.17 11.97
N ASN A 57 11.64 -11.16 12.84
CA ASN A 57 10.58 -12.17 12.81
C ASN A 57 9.80 -12.17 11.49
N ILE A 58 9.66 -11.03 10.80
CA ILE A 58 8.99 -10.95 9.49
C ILE A 58 9.67 -11.83 8.44
N GLU A 59 10.96 -12.15 8.57
CA GLU A 59 11.66 -13.12 7.71
C GLU A 59 11.03 -14.51 7.77
N ARG A 60 10.31 -14.85 8.86
CA ARG A 60 9.52 -16.11 8.94
C ARG A 60 8.28 -16.09 8.06
N ILE A 61 7.75 -14.91 7.76
CA ILE A 61 6.63 -14.71 6.83
C ILE A 61 7.14 -14.46 5.42
N PHE A 62 8.33 -13.85 5.24
CA PHE A 62 8.95 -13.56 3.95
C PHE A 62 10.44 -13.96 3.96
N PRO A 63 10.76 -15.24 3.77
CA PRO A 63 12.14 -15.74 3.85
C PRO A 63 13.11 -15.08 2.88
N THR A 64 12.62 -14.66 1.71
CA THR A 64 13.47 -14.01 0.70
C THR A 64 13.46 -12.50 0.80
N SER A 65 12.71 -11.89 1.73
CA SER A 65 12.72 -10.44 1.94
C SER A 65 13.85 -10.04 2.87
N THR A 66 15.09 -10.30 2.47
CA THR A 66 16.18 -9.62 3.17
C THR A 66 16.11 -8.15 2.80
N SER A 67 16.27 -7.26 3.78
CA SER A 67 16.26 -5.80 3.56
C SER A 67 17.54 -5.33 2.83
N THR A 68 18.13 -6.18 1.99
CA THR A 68 19.35 -5.86 1.25
C THR A 68 19.01 -4.89 0.13
N ARG A 69 19.98 -4.01 -0.13
CA ARG A 69 19.87 -3.00 -1.18
C ARG A 69 19.72 -3.68 -2.54
N GLU A 70 20.42 -4.79 -2.77
CA GLU A 70 20.40 -5.54 -4.04
C GLU A 70 19.01 -6.11 -4.34
N GLN A 71 18.36 -6.77 -3.37
CA GLN A 71 17.03 -7.35 -3.59
C GLN A 71 15.95 -6.30 -3.84
N PHE A 72 16.06 -5.14 -3.19
CA PHE A 72 15.16 -4.01 -3.44
C PHE A 72 15.36 -3.42 -4.84
N ILE A 73 16.61 -3.23 -5.27
CA ILE A 73 16.92 -2.74 -6.63
C ILE A 73 16.40 -3.74 -7.67
N LYS A 74 16.66 -5.04 -7.49
CA LYS A 74 16.14 -6.11 -8.36
C LYS A 74 14.62 -6.03 -8.47
N MET A 75 13.91 -5.94 -7.35
CA MET A 75 12.45 -5.77 -7.35
C MET A 75 12.02 -4.52 -8.12
N ARG A 76 12.63 -3.37 -7.84
CA ARG A 76 12.31 -2.10 -8.49
C ARG A 76 12.60 -2.08 -9.98
N LYS A 77 13.54 -2.88 -10.48
CA LYS A 77 13.78 -3.04 -11.92
C LYS A 77 12.67 -3.82 -12.61
N LEU A 78 11.94 -4.68 -11.90
CA LEU A 78 10.81 -5.45 -12.45
C LEU A 78 9.53 -4.63 -12.58
N LEU A 79 9.30 -3.68 -11.66
CA LEU A 79 8.03 -2.94 -11.55
C LEU A 79 7.70 -2.01 -12.73
N PRO A 80 8.66 -1.37 -13.42
CA PRO A 80 8.36 -0.54 -14.59
C PRO A 80 7.61 -1.28 -15.70
N GLY A 81 7.80 -2.60 -15.86
CA GLY A 81 7.00 -3.37 -16.83
C GLY A 81 5.49 -3.33 -16.57
N PHE A 82 5.09 -3.05 -15.32
CA PHE A 82 3.71 -3.18 -14.84
C PHE A 82 3.04 -1.88 -14.47
N ILE A 83 3.82 -0.88 -14.10
CA ILE A 83 3.32 0.38 -13.55
C ILE A 83 3.63 1.55 -14.50
N LYS A 84 4.17 1.25 -15.69
CA LYS A 84 4.27 2.24 -16.77
C LYS A 84 2.88 2.63 -17.28
N PRO A 85 2.72 3.86 -17.79
CA PRO A 85 1.44 4.34 -18.30
C PRO A 85 0.75 3.39 -19.28
N ASP A 86 1.49 2.79 -20.22
CA ASP A 86 0.95 1.86 -21.21
C ASP A 86 0.37 0.59 -20.57
N SER A 87 1.06 0.03 -19.56
CA SER A 87 0.60 -1.14 -18.83
C SER A 87 -0.64 -0.81 -17.98
N LEU A 88 -0.64 0.36 -17.32
CA LEU A 88 -1.78 0.85 -16.55
C LEU A 88 -3.02 1.07 -17.43
N ARG A 89 -2.85 1.56 -18.66
CA ARG A 89 -3.94 1.72 -19.63
C ARG A 89 -4.65 0.40 -19.91
N ASN A 90 -3.90 -0.70 -20.00
CA ASN A 90 -4.47 -2.04 -20.20
C ASN A 90 -5.22 -2.55 -18.97
N TYR A 91 -4.91 -2.05 -17.76
CA TYR A 91 -5.61 -2.44 -16.54
C TYR A 91 -6.96 -1.74 -16.38
N VAL A 92 -7.16 -0.58 -16.99
CA VAL A 92 -8.42 0.19 -16.86
C VAL A 92 -9.63 -0.67 -17.19
N GLY A 93 -9.63 -1.35 -18.34
CA GLY A 93 -10.76 -2.18 -18.77
C GLY A 93 -11.02 -3.35 -17.83
N VAL A 94 -9.95 -3.98 -17.30
CA VAL A 94 -10.06 -5.08 -16.35
C VAL A 94 -10.60 -4.59 -15.01
N MET A 95 -10.07 -3.48 -14.48
CA MET A 95 -10.52 -2.87 -13.24
C MET A 95 -11.98 -2.41 -13.34
N ASP A 96 -12.38 -1.80 -14.47
CA ASP A 96 -13.74 -1.32 -14.71
C ASP A 96 -14.73 -2.49 -14.78
N SER A 97 -14.39 -3.56 -15.50
CA SER A 97 -15.20 -4.78 -15.55
C SER A 97 -15.42 -5.38 -14.16
N ILE A 98 -14.34 -5.53 -13.38
CA ILE A 98 -14.44 -6.08 -12.01
C ILE A 98 -15.24 -5.14 -11.11
N ALA A 99 -15.07 -3.82 -11.24
CA ALA A 99 -15.81 -2.84 -10.44
C ALA A 99 -17.32 -2.93 -10.72
N ARG A 100 -17.72 -2.99 -11.98
CA ARG A 100 -19.14 -3.12 -12.38
C ARG A 100 -19.76 -4.41 -11.85
N GLU A 101 -19.12 -5.55 -12.12
CA GLU A 101 -19.58 -6.86 -11.65
C GLU A 101 -19.67 -6.90 -10.12
N HIS A 102 -18.68 -6.33 -9.43
CA HIS A 102 -18.66 -6.25 -7.97
C HIS A 102 -19.82 -5.44 -7.41
N LEU A 103 -20.09 -4.25 -7.98
CA LEU A 103 -21.19 -3.39 -7.57
C LEU A 103 -22.54 -4.07 -7.84
N GLU A 104 -22.72 -4.68 -9.00
CA GLU A 104 -23.94 -5.42 -9.37
C GLU A 104 -24.19 -6.61 -8.45
N THR A 105 -23.15 -7.37 -8.12
CA THR A 105 -23.30 -8.61 -7.33
C THR A 105 -23.46 -8.36 -5.84
N HIS A 106 -22.87 -7.29 -5.31
CA HIS A 106 -22.74 -7.11 -3.86
C HIS A 106 -23.35 -5.82 -3.31
N TRP A 107 -23.65 -4.84 -4.16
CA TRP A 107 -24.22 -3.55 -3.75
C TRP A 107 -25.66 -3.39 -4.24
N GLU A 108 -25.98 -3.90 -5.42
CA GLU A 108 -27.36 -3.93 -5.95
C GLU A 108 -28.15 -5.09 -5.30
N CYS A 109 -28.90 -4.78 -4.24
CA CYS A 109 -29.81 -5.69 -3.51
C CYS A 109 -29.12 -6.89 -2.81
N PRO A 110 -28.83 -6.81 -1.49
CA PRO A 110 -28.34 -7.96 -0.75
C PRO A 110 -29.34 -9.12 -0.89
N GLN A 111 -28.87 -10.27 -1.38
CA GLN A 111 -29.70 -11.47 -1.49
C GLN A 111 -30.19 -11.88 -0.09
N GLY A 112 -31.41 -11.45 0.26
CA GLY A 112 -32.03 -11.68 1.56
C GLY A 112 -32.74 -10.42 2.07
N GLY A 113 -34.03 -10.29 1.77
CA GLY A 113 -34.87 -9.14 2.07
C GLY A 113 -34.87 -8.71 3.55
N GLY A 114 -34.84 -7.39 3.76
CA GLY A 114 -35.02 -6.76 5.07
C GLY A 114 -34.83 -5.25 5.02
N ARG A 115 -35.91 -4.53 4.69
CA ARG A 115 -36.28 -3.10 4.92
C ARG A 115 -35.27 -1.93 4.83
N GLU A 116 -33.96 -2.09 4.74
CA GLU A 116 -33.01 -1.02 4.37
C GLU A 116 -31.82 -1.63 3.60
N ASN A 117 -31.44 -1.04 2.45
CA ASN A 117 -30.28 -1.46 1.64
C ASN A 117 -28.96 -1.06 2.33
N ILE A 118 -28.68 -1.63 3.50
CA ILE A 118 -27.46 -1.33 4.27
C ILE A 118 -26.31 -2.19 3.74
N VAL A 119 -25.26 -1.55 3.23
CA VAL A 119 -24.01 -2.20 2.84
C VAL A 119 -22.88 -1.80 3.79
N THR A 120 -22.03 -2.78 4.15
CA THR A 120 -20.79 -2.48 4.87
C THR A 120 -19.66 -2.30 3.87
N VAL A 121 -19.19 -1.06 3.71
CA VAL A 121 -18.23 -0.67 2.65
C VAL A 121 -16.90 -1.42 2.75
N LEU A 122 -16.20 -1.38 3.89
CA LEU A 122 -14.83 -1.90 4.01
C LEU A 122 -14.72 -3.40 3.63
N PRO A 123 -15.58 -4.31 4.12
CA PRO A 123 -15.54 -5.72 3.70
C PRO A 123 -15.75 -5.92 2.19
N LEU A 124 -16.63 -5.14 1.56
CA LEU A 124 -16.92 -5.24 0.13
C LEU A 124 -15.77 -4.70 -0.71
N VAL A 125 -15.26 -3.51 -0.37
CA VAL A 125 -14.11 -2.93 -1.05
C VAL A 125 -12.87 -3.83 -0.93
N LYS A 126 -12.66 -4.51 0.21
CA LYS A 126 -11.59 -5.51 0.35
C LYS A 126 -11.75 -6.67 -0.65
N LYS A 127 -12.98 -7.18 -0.85
CA LYS A 127 -13.22 -8.21 -1.88
C LYS A 127 -12.89 -7.68 -3.28
N PHE A 128 -13.29 -6.44 -3.59
CA PHE A 128 -12.98 -5.79 -4.86
C PHE A 128 -11.48 -5.68 -5.11
N THR A 129 -10.73 -5.01 -4.23
CA THR A 129 -9.28 -4.80 -4.44
C THR A 129 -8.50 -6.11 -4.43
N PHE A 130 -8.98 -7.12 -3.71
CA PHE A 130 -8.36 -8.45 -3.73
C PHE A 130 -8.58 -9.15 -5.07
N ALA A 131 -9.80 -9.10 -5.62
CA ALA A 131 -10.10 -9.67 -6.93
C ALA A 131 -9.30 -9.00 -8.04
N VAL A 132 -9.18 -7.66 -8.02
CA VAL A 132 -8.34 -6.91 -8.97
C VAL A 132 -6.87 -7.35 -8.87
N ALA A 133 -6.32 -7.43 -7.67
CA ALA A 133 -4.93 -7.85 -7.47
C ALA A 133 -4.69 -9.31 -7.92
N CYS A 134 -5.62 -10.23 -7.62
CA CYS A 134 -5.58 -11.61 -8.10
C CYS A 134 -5.62 -11.70 -9.63
N ARG A 135 -6.49 -10.92 -10.27
CA ARG A 135 -6.62 -10.88 -11.73
C ARG A 135 -5.36 -10.33 -12.39
N LEU A 136 -4.88 -9.17 -11.96
CA LEU A 136 -3.78 -8.48 -12.63
C LEU A 136 -2.41 -9.09 -12.32
N PHE A 137 -2.21 -9.66 -11.13
CA PHE A 137 -0.88 -10.16 -10.74
C PHE A 137 -0.71 -11.65 -11.02
N LEU A 138 -1.80 -12.41 -10.98
CA LEU A 138 -1.79 -13.87 -11.06
C LEU A 138 -2.70 -14.45 -12.15
N SER A 139 -3.46 -13.61 -12.88
CA SER A 139 -4.51 -14.04 -13.81
C SER A 139 -5.39 -15.15 -13.22
N ILE A 140 -5.80 -14.95 -11.97
CA ILE A 140 -6.79 -15.79 -11.31
C ILE A 140 -8.15 -15.13 -11.51
N ASP A 141 -9.02 -15.85 -12.20
CA ASP A 141 -10.31 -15.34 -12.65
C ASP A 141 -11.46 -16.09 -11.97
N ASP A 142 -11.20 -17.30 -11.48
CA ASP A 142 -12.19 -18.18 -10.84
C ASP A 142 -12.60 -17.62 -9.47
N PRO A 143 -13.88 -17.25 -9.27
CA PRO A 143 -14.37 -16.70 -8.01
C PRO A 143 -14.15 -17.65 -6.82
N VAL A 144 -14.21 -18.96 -7.04
CA VAL A 144 -14.00 -19.97 -5.98
C VAL A 144 -12.54 -19.96 -5.52
N GLN A 145 -11.61 -19.96 -6.47
CA GLN A 145 -10.19 -19.81 -6.17
C GLN A 145 -9.89 -18.49 -5.46
N ILE A 146 -10.45 -17.36 -5.93
CA ILE A 146 -10.27 -16.04 -5.30
C ILE A 146 -10.78 -16.06 -3.85
N ALA A 147 -11.98 -16.58 -3.59
CA ALA A 147 -12.55 -16.63 -2.24
C ALA A 147 -11.71 -17.49 -1.26
N ARG A 148 -11.18 -18.62 -1.74
CA ARG A 148 -10.27 -19.47 -0.96
C ARG A 148 -8.96 -18.73 -0.65
N PHE A 149 -8.43 -18.00 -1.62
CA PHE A 149 -7.22 -17.21 -1.47
C PHE A 149 -7.43 -16.07 -0.46
N ASP A 150 -8.54 -15.34 -0.55
CA ASP A 150 -8.90 -14.21 0.32
C ASP A 150 -8.91 -14.62 1.80
N LYS A 151 -9.59 -15.73 2.13
CA LYS A 151 -9.67 -16.23 3.50
C LYS A 151 -8.29 -16.45 4.12
N THR A 152 -7.41 -17.12 3.39
CA THR A 152 -6.03 -17.40 3.84
C THR A 152 -5.20 -16.13 3.88
N PHE A 153 -5.39 -15.25 2.91
CA PHE A 153 -4.69 -13.99 2.78
C PHE A 153 -5.00 -13.00 3.91
N ARG A 154 -6.26 -12.93 4.37
CA ARG A 154 -6.63 -12.12 5.54
C ARG A 154 -5.88 -12.54 6.81
N GLN A 155 -5.69 -13.85 7.00
CA GLN A 155 -4.91 -14.36 8.15
C GLN A 155 -3.45 -13.95 8.06
N LEU A 156 -2.89 -13.94 6.86
CA LEU A 156 -1.54 -13.45 6.59
C LEU A 156 -1.41 -11.96 6.93
N VAL A 157 -2.26 -11.09 6.36
CA VAL A 157 -2.21 -9.63 6.59
C VAL A 157 -2.38 -9.30 8.07
N ALA A 158 -3.33 -9.93 8.75
CA ALA A 158 -3.57 -9.72 10.17
C ALA A 158 -2.34 -10.03 11.04
N GLY A 159 -1.55 -11.06 10.69
CA GLY A 159 -0.34 -11.39 11.44
C GLY A 159 0.87 -10.51 11.11
N VAL A 160 1.00 -10.03 9.86
CA VAL A 160 2.06 -9.08 9.48
C VAL A 160 1.97 -7.78 10.27
N LEU A 161 0.75 -7.31 10.55
CA LEU A 161 0.50 -6.10 11.34
C LEU A 161 0.42 -6.35 12.86
N SER A 162 0.59 -7.59 13.31
CA SER A 162 0.49 -7.96 14.72
C SER A 162 1.84 -7.95 15.45
N VAL A 163 1.79 -8.11 16.77
CA VAL A 163 3.00 -8.32 17.57
C VAL A 163 3.68 -9.63 17.11
N PRO A 164 4.98 -9.60 16.76
CA PRO A 164 5.61 -10.72 16.06
C PRO A 164 6.03 -11.84 17.01
N VAL A 165 5.07 -12.44 17.72
CA VAL A 165 5.29 -13.56 18.66
C VAL A 165 4.84 -14.86 18.02
N ASN A 166 5.80 -15.74 17.73
CA ASN A 166 5.52 -17.05 17.13
C ASN A 166 5.16 -18.09 18.21
N PHE A 167 3.93 -18.04 18.69
CA PHE A 167 3.38 -19.02 19.62
C PHE A 167 2.04 -19.57 19.07
N PRO A 168 1.70 -20.85 19.26
CA PRO A 168 0.43 -21.40 18.79
C PRO A 168 -0.77 -20.56 19.24
N GLY A 169 -1.66 -20.24 18.31
CA GLY A 169 -2.85 -19.41 18.59
C GLY A 169 -2.65 -17.89 18.44
N THR A 170 -1.41 -17.40 18.26
CA THR A 170 -1.18 -15.97 17.94
C THR A 170 -1.51 -15.65 16.48
N CYS A 171 -1.82 -14.38 16.21
CA CYS A 171 -2.00 -13.89 14.83
C CYS A 171 -0.74 -14.12 13.98
N PHE A 172 0.44 -13.91 14.57
CA PHE A 172 1.71 -14.09 13.87
C PHE A 172 1.98 -15.56 13.50
N ASN A 173 1.70 -16.53 14.40
CA ASN A 173 1.82 -17.95 14.07
C ASN A 173 0.84 -18.36 12.95
N ARG A 174 -0.40 -17.86 12.99
CA ARG A 174 -1.37 -18.09 11.90
C ARG A 174 -0.89 -17.51 10.58
N ALA A 175 -0.28 -16.32 10.58
CA ALA A 175 0.24 -15.72 9.37
C ALA A 175 1.40 -16.49 8.75
N ILE A 176 2.29 -17.10 9.56
CA ILE A 176 3.34 -17.99 9.03
C ILE A 176 2.70 -19.19 8.30
N LYS A 177 1.69 -19.83 8.92
CA LYS A 177 0.96 -20.95 8.30
C LYS A 177 0.24 -20.52 7.02
N ALA A 178 -0.41 -19.36 7.05
CA ALA A 178 -1.10 -18.77 5.90
C ALA A 178 -0.12 -18.47 4.75
N ALA A 179 1.03 -17.84 5.03
CA ALA A 179 2.07 -17.57 4.04
C ALA A 179 2.55 -18.84 3.34
N ASN A 180 2.79 -19.91 4.11
CA ASN A 180 3.19 -21.20 3.56
C ASN A 180 2.10 -21.85 2.70
N SER A 181 0.83 -21.70 3.09
CA SER A 181 -0.29 -22.20 2.28
C SER A 181 -0.41 -21.45 0.96
N ILE A 182 -0.33 -20.11 1.00
CA ILE A 182 -0.38 -19.25 -0.19
C ILE A 182 0.80 -19.55 -1.12
N ARG A 183 2.02 -19.73 -0.59
CA ARG A 183 3.18 -20.13 -1.40
C ARG A 183 2.94 -21.42 -2.16
N ARG A 184 2.37 -22.45 -1.51
CA ARG A 184 2.10 -23.73 -2.18
C ARG A 184 1.16 -23.55 -3.37
N GLU A 185 0.11 -22.75 -3.20
CA GLU A 185 -0.82 -22.45 -4.29
C GLU A 185 -0.14 -21.66 -5.42
N ILE A 186 0.72 -20.67 -5.09
CA ILE A 186 1.50 -19.95 -6.10
C ILE A 186 2.49 -20.89 -6.82
N PHE A 187 3.13 -21.82 -6.11
CA PHE A 187 4.01 -22.82 -6.73
C PHE A 187 3.26 -23.71 -7.71
N GLU A 188 2.03 -24.11 -7.41
CA GLU A 188 1.21 -24.83 -8.39
C GLU A 188 0.92 -24.00 -9.64
N ILE A 189 0.59 -22.71 -9.48
CA ILE A 189 0.37 -21.80 -10.60
C ILE A 189 1.66 -21.66 -11.44
N ILE A 190 2.81 -21.49 -10.79
CA ILE A 190 4.11 -21.42 -11.45
C ILE A 190 4.39 -22.69 -12.24
N ARG A 191 4.20 -23.87 -11.65
CA ARG A 191 4.45 -25.17 -12.30
C ARG A 191 3.56 -25.37 -13.52
N ARG A 192 2.24 -25.10 -13.39
CA ARG A 192 1.29 -25.21 -14.51
C ARG A 192 1.64 -24.26 -15.66
N ARG A 193 2.14 -23.06 -15.35
CA ARG A 193 2.58 -22.10 -16.37
C ARG A 193 3.86 -22.56 -17.07
N LYS A 194 4.85 -23.05 -16.31
CA LYS A 194 6.09 -23.58 -16.89
C LYS A 194 5.88 -24.80 -17.78
N SER A 195 4.84 -25.61 -17.54
CA SER A 195 4.52 -26.76 -18.40
C SER A 195 3.90 -26.39 -19.76
N VAL A 196 3.47 -25.14 -19.95
CA VAL A 196 2.92 -24.65 -21.23
C VAL A 196 3.60 -23.33 -21.62
N PRO A 197 4.83 -23.37 -22.18
CA PRO A 197 5.64 -22.18 -22.43
C PRO A 197 4.99 -21.14 -23.35
N GLU A 198 4.17 -21.57 -24.32
CA GLU A 198 3.42 -20.72 -25.25
C GLU A 198 2.45 -19.79 -24.50
N VAL A 199 1.83 -20.26 -23.43
CA VAL A 199 0.91 -19.48 -22.59
C VAL A 199 1.66 -18.46 -21.71
N VAL A 200 2.93 -18.71 -21.39
CA VAL A 200 3.77 -17.74 -20.66
C VAL A 200 4.19 -16.58 -21.58
N ALA A 201 4.47 -16.87 -22.85
CA ALA A 201 4.87 -15.86 -23.83
C ALA A 201 3.74 -14.88 -24.16
N ASP A 202 2.48 -15.34 -24.15
CA ASP A 202 1.31 -14.51 -24.48
C ASP A 202 0.74 -13.74 -23.27
N ARG A 203 1.00 -14.21 -22.04
CA ARG A 203 0.50 -13.56 -20.83
C ARG A 203 1.33 -12.34 -20.44
N ARG A 204 0.62 -11.24 -20.16
CA ARG A 204 1.21 -9.95 -19.76
C ARG A 204 1.08 -9.65 -18.26
N ASP A 205 0.76 -10.66 -17.45
CA ASP A 205 0.61 -10.49 -15.99
C ASP A 205 1.95 -10.48 -15.24
N ILE A 206 1.90 -10.09 -13.95
CA ILE A 206 3.11 -9.95 -13.14
C ILE A 206 3.91 -11.23 -13.04
N LEU A 207 3.22 -12.35 -12.82
CA LEU A 207 3.86 -13.63 -12.68
C LEU A 207 4.57 -14.07 -13.97
N ALA A 208 3.98 -13.85 -15.15
CA ALA A 208 4.59 -14.21 -16.43
C ALA A 208 5.95 -13.51 -16.65
N HIS A 209 6.04 -12.21 -16.37
CA HIS A 209 7.31 -11.48 -16.49
C HIS A 209 8.33 -11.91 -15.43
N MET A 210 7.91 -12.21 -14.20
CA MET A 210 8.83 -12.69 -13.16
C MET A 210 9.44 -14.05 -13.55
N LEU A 211 8.73 -14.86 -14.33
CA LEU A 211 9.23 -16.13 -14.85
C LEU A 211 10.24 -15.96 -15.98
N THR A 212 10.17 -14.87 -16.75
CA THR A 212 11.01 -14.62 -17.93
C THR A 212 12.14 -13.61 -17.71
N THR A 213 12.12 -12.86 -16.60
CA THR A 213 13.14 -11.85 -16.33
C THR A 213 14.37 -12.42 -15.66
N SER A 214 15.51 -12.28 -16.33
CA SER A 214 16.83 -12.56 -15.78
C SER A 214 17.43 -11.36 -15.05
N ASP A 215 18.30 -11.63 -14.09
CA ASP A 215 19.16 -10.61 -13.49
C ASP A 215 20.35 -10.23 -14.40
N GLU A 216 21.20 -9.32 -13.92
CA GLU A 216 22.37 -8.82 -14.66
C GLU A 216 23.37 -9.91 -15.06
N ASN A 217 23.34 -11.06 -14.38
CA ASN A 217 24.18 -12.22 -14.65
C ASN A 217 23.45 -13.28 -15.50
N GLY A 218 22.25 -12.99 -16.00
CA GLY A 218 21.44 -13.92 -16.79
C GLY A 218 20.61 -14.90 -15.95
N ASN A 219 20.66 -14.85 -14.61
CA ASN A 219 19.97 -15.82 -13.76
C ASN A 219 18.49 -15.46 -13.57
N LEU A 220 17.61 -16.45 -13.75
CA LEU A 220 16.18 -16.32 -13.44
C LEU A 220 15.92 -16.37 -11.94
N MET A 221 14.78 -15.80 -11.52
CA MET A 221 14.34 -15.82 -10.14
C MET A 221 13.94 -17.23 -9.70
N SER A 222 14.26 -17.60 -8.46
CA SER A 222 13.77 -18.85 -7.88
C SER A 222 12.26 -18.81 -7.65
N GLU A 223 11.59 -19.96 -7.66
CA GLU A 223 10.13 -20.02 -7.43
C GLU A 223 9.75 -19.40 -6.07
N LEU A 224 10.59 -19.63 -5.05
CA LEU A 224 10.40 -19.06 -3.72
C LEU A 224 10.45 -17.52 -3.74
N GLU A 225 11.42 -16.93 -4.45
CA GLU A 225 11.51 -15.48 -4.61
C GLU A 225 10.30 -14.93 -5.34
N ILE A 226 9.86 -15.59 -6.42
CA ILE A 226 8.66 -15.18 -7.17
C ILE A 226 7.43 -15.20 -6.25
N ALA A 227 7.24 -16.29 -5.50
CA ALA A 227 6.10 -16.42 -4.59
C ALA A 227 6.10 -15.37 -3.48
N ASP A 228 7.23 -15.14 -2.81
CA ASP A 228 7.35 -14.10 -1.77
C ASP A 228 7.08 -12.69 -2.32
N LYS A 229 7.54 -12.41 -3.54
CA LYS A 229 7.34 -11.13 -4.20
C LYS A 229 5.88 -10.90 -4.59
N ILE A 230 5.21 -11.93 -5.11
CA ILE A 230 3.78 -11.89 -5.40
C ILE A 230 2.97 -11.66 -4.13
N ILE A 231 3.28 -12.37 -3.04
CA ILE A 231 2.60 -12.17 -1.76
C ILE A 231 2.76 -10.72 -1.29
N GLY A 232 3.97 -10.17 -1.36
CA GLY A 232 4.22 -8.77 -1.02
C GLY A 232 3.43 -7.78 -1.89
N LEU A 233 3.35 -8.04 -3.20
CA LEU A 233 2.56 -7.22 -4.14
C LEU A 233 1.06 -7.30 -3.86
N LEU A 234 0.53 -8.49 -3.59
CA LEU A 234 -0.87 -8.66 -3.18
C LEU A 234 -1.17 -7.86 -1.92
N ILE A 235 -0.27 -7.85 -0.91
CA ILE A 235 -0.49 -7.07 0.32
C ILE A 235 -0.52 -5.58 0.01
N GLY A 236 0.43 -5.11 -0.81
CA GLY A 236 0.52 -3.72 -1.23
C GLY A 236 -0.70 -3.25 -2.02
N GLY A 237 -1.16 -4.06 -2.99
CA GLY A 237 -2.27 -3.73 -3.89
C GLY A 237 -3.64 -3.84 -3.25
N HIS A 238 -3.86 -4.80 -2.34
CA HIS A 238 -5.18 -5.04 -1.76
C HIS A 238 -5.50 -4.12 -0.56
N ASP A 239 -4.68 -4.18 0.51
CA ASP A 239 -5.11 -3.68 1.81
C ASP A 239 -5.09 -2.14 1.86
N THR A 240 -4.09 -1.51 1.23
CA THR A 240 -3.93 -0.05 1.24
C THR A 240 -5.03 0.67 0.47
N ALA A 241 -5.31 0.26 -0.76
CA ALA A 241 -6.36 0.82 -1.60
C ALA A 241 -7.73 0.65 -0.96
N SER A 242 -8.00 -0.51 -0.35
CA SER A 242 -9.30 -0.78 0.29
C SER A 242 -9.64 0.21 1.41
N VAL A 243 -8.64 0.58 2.21
CA VAL A 243 -8.79 1.55 3.30
C VAL A 243 -9.01 2.95 2.72
N VAL A 244 -8.27 3.34 1.68
CA VAL A 244 -8.41 4.66 1.04
C VAL A 244 -9.81 4.83 0.44
N ILE A 245 -10.27 3.86 -0.36
CA ILE A 245 -11.62 3.88 -0.94
C ILE A 245 -12.68 3.99 0.16
N THR A 246 -12.55 3.23 1.25
CA THR A 246 -13.49 3.31 2.38
C THR A 246 -13.55 4.71 2.98
N PHE A 247 -12.39 5.36 3.18
CA PHE A 247 -12.36 6.73 3.68
C PHE A 247 -12.95 7.72 2.67
N ILE A 248 -12.71 7.54 1.36
CA ILE A 248 -13.33 8.39 0.33
C ILE A 248 -14.85 8.28 0.41
N VAL A 249 -15.41 7.06 0.45
CA VAL A 249 -16.86 6.86 0.57
C VAL A 249 -17.42 7.52 1.82
N LYS A 250 -16.74 7.38 2.97
CA LYS A 250 -17.12 8.07 4.22
C LYS A 250 -17.12 9.59 4.06
N TYR A 251 -16.06 10.18 3.48
CA TYR A 251 -15.98 11.63 3.35
C TYR A 251 -16.97 12.18 2.32
N LEU A 252 -17.23 11.46 1.23
CA LEU A 252 -18.26 11.82 0.26
C LEU A 252 -19.67 11.78 0.87
N SER A 253 -19.98 10.80 1.73
CA SER A 253 -21.26 10.77 2.45
C SER A 253 -21.44 11.92 3.44
N GLU A 254 -20.35 12.41 4.01
CA GLU A 254 -20.39 13.52 4.98
C GLU A 254 -20.40 14.89 4.30
N LEU A 255 -20.07 14.98 3.01
CA LEU A 255 -19.84 16.23 2.29
C LEU A 255 -20.49 16.23 0.88
N PRO A 256 -21.82 16.41 0.79
CA PRO A 256 -22.56 16.33 -0.48
C PRO A 256 -22.08 17.33 -1.55
N HIS A 257 -21.65 18.52 -1.15
CA HIS A 257 -21.13 19.55 -2.07
C HIS A 257 -19.82 19.12 -2.77
N ILE A 258 -19.02 18.24 -2.16
CA ILE A 258 -17.84 17.66 -2.81
C ILE A 258 -18.24 16.49 -3.71
N TYR A 259 -19.25 15.71 -3.31
CA TYR A 259 -19.79 14.64 -4.14
C TYR A 259 -20.28 15.20 -5.49
N ASP A 260 -20.99 16.33 -5.49
CA ASP A 260 -21.46 16.98 -6.72
C ASP A 260 -20.28 17.44 -7.61
N LYS A 261 -19.21 18.01 -7.03
CA LYS A 261 -18.00 18.38 -7.79
C LYS A 261 -17.24 17.18 -8.36
N VAL A 262 -17.19 16.05 -7.64
CA VAL A 262 -16.56 14.81 -8.14
C VAL A 262 -17.32 14.25 -9.34
N LEU A 263 -18.64 14.45 -9.39
CA LEU A 263 -19.44 14.14 -10.58
C LEU A 263 -19.10 15.04 -11.77
N GLU A 264 -18.62 16.26 -11.53
CA GLU A 264 -18.29 17.27 -12.55
C GLU A 264 -16.85 17.14 -13.13
N GLY A 265 -15.88 16.56 -12.40
CA GLY A 265 -14.72 15.85 -13.00
C GLY A 265 -13.31 16.49 -13.01
N GLU A 266 -12.81 17.13 -11.95
CA GLU A 266 -11.45 17.74 -11.93
C GLU A 266 -10.49 17.18 -10.84
N MET A 267 -9.22 16.88 -11.18
CA MET A 267 -8.08 16.69 -10.25
C MET A 267 -6.70 16.76 -10.97
N LEU A 268 -5.77 17.61 -10.50
CA LEU A 268 -4.39 17.82 -11.04
C LEU A 268 -3.29 17.74 -9.94
N ILE A 269 -2.01 17.46 -10.28
CA ILE A 269 -0.86 17.16 -9.37
C ILE A 269 0.50 17.66 -9.94
N THR A 270 1.41 18.33 -9.15
CA THR A 270 2.91 18.45 -9.44
C THR A 270 3.85 18.89 -8.25
N ASP A 271 5.21 18.84 -8.40
CA ASP A 271 6.34 18.63 -7.39
C ASP A 271 7.43 19.78 -7.12
N PHE A 272 8.31 19.74 -6.04
CA PHE A 272 9.77 20.22 -5.92
C PHE A 272 10.55 20.03 -4.52
N THR A 273 11.83 20.52 -4.31
CA THR A 273 12.95 20.10 -3.34
C THR A 273 13.76 21.14 -2.45
N TYR A 274 14.67 20.70 -1.50
CA TYR A 274 16.10 21.17 -1.16
C TYR A 274 16.57 21.47 0.34
N ALA A 275 17.76 20.98 0.82
CA ALA A 275 18.70 21.54 1.86
C ALA A 275 19.11 20.72 3.13
N GLY A 276 20.37 20.21 3.23
CA GLY A 276 21.39 20.91 4.04
C GLY A 276 22.01 20.40 5.37
N PHE A 277 21.59 19.33 6.08
CA PHE A 277 22.14 19.06 7.45
C PHE A 277 22.46 17.58 7.80
N TYR A 278 23.40 17.38 8.74
CA TYR A 278 24.10 16.12 9.06
C TYR A 278 23.75 15.55 10.45
N ILE A 279 23.72 14.20 10.57
CA ILE A 279 23.34 13.43 11.78
C ILE A 279 24.26 12.18 11.95
N PRO A 280 24.73 11.83 13.18
CA PRO A 280 25.71 10.75 13.42
C PRO A 280 25.19 9.30 13.32
N LYS A 281 26.12 8.36 13.10
CA LYS A 281 25.92 6.95 12.67
C LYS A 281 25.48 6.01 13.82
N GLY A 282 24.54 5.09 13.58
CA GLY A 282 24.24 3.93 14.46
C GLY A 282 22.79 3.75 14.94
N TRP A 283 21.88 4.70 14.70
CA TRP A 283 20.52 4.67 15.26
C TRP A 283 19.47 4.12 14.28
N LYS A 284 18.51 3.32 14.78
CA LYS A 284 17.32 2.89 14.02
C LYS A 284 16.29 4.03 14.01
N ARG A 285 15.71 4.33 12.85
CA ARG A 285 14.88 5.52 12.62
C ARG A 285 13.52 5.12 12.06
N ARG A 286 12.44 5.65 12.64
CA ARG A 286 11.05 5.37 12.23
C ARG A 286 10.37 6.59 11.63
N PHE A 287 9.47 6.30 10.71
CA PHE A 287 8.64 7.22 9.94
C PHE A 287 7.21 7.23 10.51
N ASN A 288 6.65 8.41 10.81
CA ASN A 288 5.26 8.58 11.23
C ASN A 288 4.68 9.87 10.62
N THR A 289 3.93 9.77 9.51
CA THR A 289 3.38 10.92 8.77
C THR A 289 2.04 11.41 9.31
N ARG A 290 1.17 10.48 9.66
CA ARG A 290 -0.24 10.76 9.97
C ARG A 290 -0.44 11.71 11.14
N ASN A 291 0.41 11.62 12.17
CA ASN A 291 0.28 12.43 13.38
C ASN A 291 1.28 13.60 13.45
N THR A 292 2.19 13.75 12.49
CA THR A 292 3.29 14.72 12.58
C THR A 292 3.30 15.75 11.47
N THR A 293 2.84 15.42 10.26
CA THR A 293 2.89 16.31 9.08
C THR A 293 1.52 16.54 8.46
N HIS A 294 0.76 15.48 8.16
CA HIS A 294 -0.56 15.61 7.51
C HIS A 294 -1.63 16.23 8.40
N LYS A 295 -1.38 16.30 9.71
CA LYS A 295 -2.29 16.89 10.72
C LYS A 295 -1.75 18.14 11.39
N HIS A 296 -0.68 18.73 10.84
CA HIS A 296 -0.06 19.90 11.44
C HIS A 296 -0.70 21.18 10.88
N GLU A 297 -1.26 22.01 11.76
CA GLU A 297 -1.99 23.23 11.39
C GLU A 297 -1.12 24.24 10.62
N GLU A 298 0.20 24.24 10.85
CA GLU A 298 1.17 25.09 10.11
C GLU A 298 1.19 24.80 8.60
N TYR A 299 0.97 23.54 8.20
CA TYR A 299 1.04 23.11 6.80
C TYR A 299 -0.33 22.88 6.17
N PHE A 300 -1.32 22.53 7.00
CA PHE A 300 -2.69 22.28 6.57
C PHE A 300 -3.63 23.00 7.56
N PRO A 301 -4.11 24.23 7.25
CA PRO A 301 -5.07 24.94 8.08
C PRO A 301 -6.33 24.08 8.32
N GLU A 302 -6.88 24.04 9.54
CA GLU A 302 -8.00 23.16 9.89
C GLU A 302 -7.80 21.68 9.45
N PRO A 303 -6.71 21.00 9.87
CA PRO A 303 -6.31 19.70 9.31
C PRO A 303 -7.27 18.55 9.63
N ALA A 304 -8.24 18.77 10.52
CA ALA A 304 -9.30 17.81 10.82
C ALA A 304 -10.46 17.87 9.82
N LYS A 305 -10.60 18.99 9.08
CA LYS A 305 -11.65 19.21 8.08
C LYS A 305 -11.20 18.66 6.73
N PHE A 306 -11.99 17.74 6.16
CA PHE A 306 -11.77 17.24 4.80
C PHE A 306 -12.19 18.34 3.81
N ASP A 307 -11.21 18.86 3.09
CA ASP A 307 -11.37 19.94 2.12
C ASP A 307 -10.44 19.66 0.93
N PRO A 308 -11.00 19.20 -0.21
CA PRO A 308 -10.24 18.91 -1.43
C PRO A 308 -9.64 20.15 -2.09
N THR A 309 -10.22 21.33 -1.91
CA THR A 309 -9.78 22.57 -2.60
C THR A 309 -8.43 23.08 -2.10
N ARG A 310 -7.90 22.49 -1.03
CA ARG A 310 -6.53 22.71 -0.54
C ARG A 310 -5.45 22.28 -1.54
N PHE A 311 -5.83 21.45 -2.51
CA PHE A 311 -4.94 20.95 -3.55
C PHE A 311 -5.12 21.69 -4.88
N ASP A 312 -5.99 22.71 -4.94
CA ASP A 312 -6.23 23.51 -6.14
C ASP A 312 -5.16 24.61 -6.26
N ASP A 313 -4.68 24.85 -7.49
CA ASP A 313 -3.62 25.82 -7.77
C ASP A 313 -4.07 27.28 -7.56
N GLU A 314 -5.37 27.56 -7.66
CA GLU A 314 -5.95 28.91 -7.59
C GLU A 314 -5.79 29.58 -6.21
N ASN A 315 -5.59 28.81 -5.14
CA ASN A 315 -5.42 29.32 -3.78
C ASN A 315 -3.95 29.68 -3.42
N GLY A 316 -3.01 29.54 -4.37
CA GLY A 316 -1.58 29.84 -4.14
C GLY A 316 -0.88 28.89 -3.14
N SER A 317 -1.54 27.81 -2.74
CA SER A 317 -1.03 26.82 -1.79
C SER A 317 -0.16 25.78 -2.49
N SER A 318 1.04 26.16 -2.94
CA SER A 318 2.04 25.15 -3.30
C SER A 318 2.35 24.32 -2.06
N ILE A 319 1.94 23.05 -2.04
CA ILE A 319 2.16 22.17 -0.90
C ILE A 319 3.66 22.10 -0.64
N THR A 320 4.08 22.52 0.55
CA THR A 320 5.50 22.58 0.88
C THR A 320 6.11 21.18 0.78
N SER A 321 7.26 21.06 0.12
CA SER A 321 7.95 19.77 -0.09
C SER A 321 8.06 18.95 1.20
N TYR A 322 7.79 17.64 1.11
CA TYR A 322 7.81 16.68 2.22
C TYR A 322 6.75 16.88 3.33
N THR A 323 5.79 17.79 3.15
CA THR A 323 4.60 17.89 4.02
C THR A 323 3.55 16.84 3.65
N TYR A 324 3.21 16.71 2.37
CA TYR A 324 2.31 15.68 1.84
C TYR A 324 3.10 14.51 1.25
N VAL A 325 3.11 13.36 1.94
CA VAL A 325 3.94 12.19 1.62
C VAL A 325 3.20 10.86 1.86
N PRO A 326 1.95 10.71 1.36
CA PRO A 326 1.15 9.51 1.59
C PRO A 326 1.78 8.24 1.00
N PHE A 327 2.57 8.38 -0.06
CA PHE A 327 3.29 7.29 -0.73
C PHE A 327 4.78 7.21 -0.32
N GLY A 328 5.19 7.94 0.72
CA GLY A 328 6.59 8.10 1.10
C GLY A 328 7.37 8.98 0.12
N GLY A 329 8.69 8.81 0.07
CA GLY A 329 9.58 9.61 -0.78
C GLY A 329 10.93 8.97 -1.04
N GLY A 330 11.71 9.57 -1.95
CA GLY A 330 13.06 9.12 -2.28
C GLY A 330 13.13 7.72 -2.91
N PRO A 331 14.28 7.01 -2.78
CA PRO A 331 14.48 5.69 -3.38
C PRO A 331 13.51 4.60 -2.90
N ARG A 332 12.65 4.84 -1.91
CA ARG A 332 11.65 3.89 -1.39
C ARG A 332 10.20 4.35 -1.56
N MET A 333 9.94 5.43 -2.31
CA MET A 333 8.59 5.85 -2.71
C MET A 333 7.74 4.67 -3.22
N CYS A 334 6.46 4.60 -2.87
CA CYS A 334 5.59 3.50 -3.26
C CYS A 334 5.67 3.29 -4.78
N PRO A 335 6.10 2.10 -5.25
CA PRO A 335 6.15 1.86 -6.68
C PRO A 335 4.75 1.73 -7.29
N GLY A 336 3.76 1.26 -6.51
CA GLY A 336 2.37 1.11 -6.93
C GLY A 336 1.51 2.37 -6.83
N LYS A 337 2.10 3.57 -6.70
CA LYS A 337 1.33 4.81 -6.50
C LYS A 337 0.31 5.06 -7.62
N GLU A 338 0.70 4.86 -8.88
CA GLU A 338 -0.17 5.13 -10.03
C GLU A 338 -1.20 4.01 -10.22
N TYR A 339 -0.82 2.75 -9.95
CA TYR A 339 -1.76 1.62 -9.85
C TYR A 339 -2.85 1.91 -8.82
N ALA A 340 -2.47 2.33 -7.61
CA ALA A 340 -3.42 2.56 -6.52
C ALA A 340 -4.37 3.72 -6.85
N LYS A 341 -3.85 4.84 -7.38
CA LYS A 341 -4.69 5.96 -7.84
C LYS A 341 -5.69 5.50 -8.89
N LEU A 342 -5.25 4.70 -9.86
CA LEU A 342 -6.12 4.20 -10.93
C LEU A 342 -7.23 3.29 -10.38
N GLU A 343 -6.88 2.32 -9.55
CA GLU A 343 -7.83 1.40 -8.91
C GLU A 343 -8.87 2.15 -8.07
N ILE A 344 -8.42 3.14 -7.29
CA ILE A 344 -9.29 4.02 -6.51
C ILE A 344 -10.23 4.81 -7.43
N LEU A 345 -9.68 5.44 -8.47
CA LEU A 345 -10.44 6.29 -9.39
C LEU A 345 -11.52 5.50 -10.13
N VAL A 346 -11.16 4.33 -10.68
CA VAL A 346 -12.10 3.45 -11.41
C VAL A 346 -13.23 2.99 -10.51
N PHE A 347 -12.93 2.59 -9.27
CA PHE A 347 -13.96 2.17 -8.32
C PHE A 347 -14.88 3.33 -7.93
N VAL A 348 -14.32 4.47 -7.52
CA VAL A 348 -15.08 5.65 -7.11
C VAL A 348 -15.95 6.14 -8.25
N PHE A 349 -15.42 6.21 -9.48
CA PHE A 349 -16.18 6.60 -10.67
C PHE A 349 -17.41 5.71 -10.90
N ASN A 350 -17.25 4.38 -10.86
CA ASN A 350 -18.37 3.45 -11.02
C ASN A 350 -19.37 3.55 -9.86
N LEU A 351 -18.88 3.77 -8.64
CA LEU A 351 -19.72 3.90 -7.46
C LEU A 351 -20.58 5.17 -7.50
N VAL A 352 -19.99 6.36 -7.69
CA VAL A 352 -20.73 7.64 -7.70
C VAL A 352 -21.68 7.75 -8.89
N LYS A 353 -21.36 7.10 -10.02
CA LYS A 353 -22.24 7.08 -11.19
C LYS A 353 -23.49 6.22 -10.98
N LYS A 354 -23.38 5.14 -10.21
CA LYS A 354 -24.48 4.18 -9.99
C LYS A 354 -25.32 4.49 -8.75
N PHE A 355 -24.71 5.02 -7.69
CA PHE A 355 -25.37 5.17 -6.40
C PHE A 355 -25.28 6.58 -5.86
N LYS A 356 -26.36 7.01 -5.18
CA LYS A 356 -26.36 8.08 -4.20
C LYS A 356 -26.60 7.45 -2.83
N TRP A 357 -25.98 7.98 -1.78
CA TRP A 357 -26.10 7.43 -0.43
C TRP A 357 -25.98 8.53 0.63
#